data_AF-A0A0B6XDE1-F1
#
_entry.id   AF-A0A0B6XDE1-F1
#
_cell.length_a   1.000
_cell.length_b   1.000
_cell.length_c   1.000
_cell.angle_alpha   90.00
_cell.angle_beta   90.00
_cell.angle_gamma   90.00
#
_symmetry.space_group_name_H-M   'P 1'
#
loop_
_entity.id
_entity.type
_entity.pdbx_description
1 polymer ?
#
loop_
_entity_poly.entity_id
_entity_poly.type
_entity_poly.pdbx_seq_one_letter_code
_entity_poly.pdbx_strand_id
1 'polypeptide(L)' 'MPRTMLTDTQWDKLSAFMQHTGLIYHKTKHRQTFEGILYRMRTGIPWRDLPSEFGKGNSVFQRFNAWSKKGVLHLIFN' A
#
# COMPACT_ATOMS: atom_id res chain seq x y z
N MET A 1 -9.47 14.14 -5.51
CA MET A 1 -8.57 13.30 -4.69
C MET A 1 -9.39 12.29 -3.90
N PRO A 2 -9.14 10.98 -4.07
CA PRO A 2 -9.76 9.95 -3.25
C PRO A 2 -9.38 10.12 -1.78
N ARG A 3 -10.28 9.77 -0.87
CA ARG A 3 -10.00 9.75 0.56
C ARG A 3 -8.88 8.75 0.85
N THR A 4 -7.74 9.25 1.30
CA THR A 4 -6.66 8.46 1.91
C THR A 4 -7.11 7.96 3.27
N MET A 5 -6.66 6.77 3.65
CA MET A 5 -7.07 6.10 4.89
C MET A 5 -6.07 6.31 6.02
N LEU A 6 -4.79 6.59 5.72
CA LEU A 6 -3.77 6.76 6.74
C LEU A 6 -3.51 8.25 7.03
N THR A 7 -3.55 8.58 8.31
CA THR A 7 -2.94 9.83 8.80
C THR A 7 -1.42 9.75 8.66
N ASP A 8 -0.75 10.91 8.69
CA ASP A 8 0.72 10.98 8.63
C ASP A 8 1.35 10.13 9.76
N THR A 9 0.84 10.25 10.98
CA THR A 9 1.33 9.47 12.13
C THR A 9 1.13 7.96 11.97
N GLN A 10 0.00 7.52 11.39
CA GLN A 10 -0.23 6.11 11.10
C GLN A 10 0.75 5.61 10.04
N TRP A 11 0.96 6.40 8.99
CA TRP A 11 1.92 6.07 7.95
C TRP A 11 3.35 6.00 8.50
N ASP A 12 3.76 6.95 9.35
CA ASP A 12 5.12 6.97 9.90
C ASP A 12 5.39 5.71 10.73
N LYS A 13 4.47 5.34 11.63
CA LYS A 13 4.55 4.10 12.43
C LYS A 13 4.61 2.86 11.54
N LEU A 14 3.70 2.76 10.56
CA LEU A 14 3.64 1.63 9.64
C LEU A 14 4.93 1.54 8.80
N SER A 15 5.40 2.67 8.28
CA SER A 15 6.58 2.72 7.42
C SER A 15 7.85 2.34 8.18
N ALA A 16 7.98 2.74 9.45
CA ALA A 16 9.07 2.34 10.33
C ALA A 16 9.03 0.83 10.59
N PHE A 17 7.85 0.29 10.95
CA PHE A 17 7.66 -1.15 11.12
C PHE A 17 8.03 -1.94 9.86
N MET A 18 7.49 -1.53 8.71
CA MET A 18 7.77 -2.13 7.41
C MET A 18 9.26 -2.12 7.05
N GLN A 19 9.98 -1.04 7.40
CA GLN A 19 11.42 -0.95 7.20
C GLN A 19 12.20 -1.91 8.11
N HIS A 20 11.78 -2.04 9.37
CA HIS A 20 12.42 -2.95 10.33
C HIS A 20 12.25 -4.43 9.95
N THR A 21 11.21 -4.80 9.20
CA THR A 21 11.06 -6.18 8.72
C THR A 21 12.17 -6.63 7.75
N GLY A 22 12.90 -5.70 7.12
CA GLY A 22 13.87 -6.00 6.06
C GLY A 22 13.25 -6.52 4.76
N LEU A 23 11.93 -6.70 4.69
CA LEU A 23 11.22 -7.25 3.53
C LEU A 23 10.96 -6.18 2.45
N ILE A 24 11.06 -4.90 2.82
CA ILE A 24 10.70 -3.74 2.00
C ILE A 24 11.84 -2.71 2.00
N TYR A 25 12.26 -2.30 0.81
CA TYR A 25 13.23 -1.22 0.63
C TYR A 25 12.56 0.15 0.78
N HIS A 26 13.25 1.15 1.33
CA HIS A 26 12.70 2.50 1.47
C HIS A 26 12.44 3.17 0.11
N LYS A 27 11.22 3.66 -0.12
CA LYS A 27 10.87 4.45 -1.31
C LYS A 27 9.77 5.46 -0.98
N THR A 28 9.96 6.70 -1.41
CA THR A 28 9.03 7.82 -1.16
C THR A 28 7.61 7.56 -1.69
N LYS A 29 7.47 6.79 -2.77
CA LYS A 29 6.16 6.47 -3.40
C LYS A 29 5.41 5.30 -2.76
N HIS A 30 5.94 4.69 -1.69
CA HIS A 30 5.27 3.55 -1.04
C HIS A 30 3.95 3.94 -0.38
N ARG A 31 3.85 5.17 0.16
CA ARG A 31 2.61 5.65 0.78
C ARG A 31 1.44 5.62 -0.18
N GLN A 32 1.57 6.30 -1.32
CA GLN A 32 0.53 6.37 -2.34
C GLN A 32 0.14 4.98 -2.87
N THR A 33 1.13 4.10 -3.04
CA THR A 33 0.87 2.73 -3.48
C THR A 33 0.07 1.95 -2.44
N PHE A 34 0.45 2.06 -1.16
CA PHE A 34 -0.24 1.35 -0.08
C PHE A 34 -1.64 1.93 0.17
N GLU A 35 -1.80 3.25 0.10
CA GLU A 35 -3.11 3.92 0.10
C GLU A 35 -4.00 3.41 -1.04
N GLY A 36 -3.45 3.17 -2.23
CA GLY A 36 -4.17 2.54 -3.35
C GLY A 36 -4.60 1.10 -3.04
N ILE A 37 -3.77 0.33 -2.35
CA ILE A 37 -4.12 -1.03 -1.89
C ILE A 37 -5.27 -0.95 -0.89
N LEU A 38 -5.18 -0.09 0.11
CA LEU A 38 -6.22 0.12 1.13
C LEU A 38 -7.53 0.61 0.49
N TYR A 39 -7.45 1.54 -0.45
CA TYR A 39 -8.61 2.02 -1.19
C TYR A 39 -9.30 0.89 -1.95
N ARG A 40 -8.54 0.04 -2.65
CA ARG A 40 -9.09 -1.14 -3.34
C ARG A 40 -9.72 -2.12 -2.36
N MET A 41 -9.08 -2.38 -1.22
CA MET A 41 -9.63 -3.25 -0.18
C MET A 41 -10.95 -2.71 0.37
N ARG A 42 -11.07 -1.40 0.59
CA ARG A 42 -12.28 -0.74 1.08
C ARG A 42 -13.42 -0.73 0.06
N THR A 43 -13.11 -0.55 -1.22
CA THR A 43 -14.12 -0.30 -2.27
C THR A 43 -14.43 -1.50 -3.16
N GLY A 44 -13.54 -2.49 -3.22
CA GLY A 44 -13.69 -3.69 -4.05
C GLY A 44 -13.49 -3.45 -5.55
N ILE A 45 -13.17 -2.23 -5.99
CA ILE A 45 -13.06 -1.92 -7.43
C ILE A 45 -11.93 -2.70 -8.11
N PRO A 46 -12.01 -2.93 -9.43
CA PRO A 46 -10.91 -3.48 -10.20
C PRO A 46 -9.65 -2.64 -10.08
N TRP A 47 -8.48 -3.28 -10.09
CA TRP A 47 -7.18 -2.57 -10.04
C TRP A 47 -7.01 -1.55 -11.16
N ARG A 48 -7.60 -1.82 -12.34
CA ARG A 48 -7.56 -0.92 -13.51
C ARG A 48 -8.29 0.40 -13.29
N ASP A 49 -9.27 0.41 -12.38
CA ASP A 49 -10.15 1.55 -12.14
C ASP A 49 -9.71 2.36 -10.90
N LEU A 50 -8.55 2.02 -10.33
CA LEU A 50 -7.98 2.78 -9.22
C LEU A 50 -7.76 4.25 -9.62
N PRO A 51 -8.10 5.21 -8.74
CA PRO A 51 -7.80 6.62 -8.95
C PRO A 51 -6.31 6.83 -9.24
N SER A 52 -6.03 7.64 -10.26
CA SER A 52 -4.67 7.92 -10.74
C SER A 52 -3.75 8.52 -9.67
N GLU A 53 -4.31 9.13 -8.62
CA GLU A 53 -3.60 9.67 -7.47
C GLU A 53 -2.81 8.62 -6.67
N PHE A 54 -3.20 7.33 -6.75
CA PHE A 54 -2.45 6.22 -6.15
C PHE A 54 -1.38 5.63 -7.08
N GLY A 55 -1.29 6.15 -8.31
CA GLY A 55 -0.43 5.64 -9.37
C GLY A 55 -1.17 4.68 -10.32
N LYS A 56 -0.41 4.08 -11.25
CA LYS A 56 -0.97 3.14 -12.23
C LYS A 56 -1.47 1.89 -11.52
N GLY A 57 -2.73 1.52 -11.73
CA GLY A 57 -3.36 0.33 -11.15
C GLY A 57 -2.55 -0.96 -11.25
N ASN A 58 -1.92 -1.21 -12.41
CA ASN A 58 -1.03 -2.36 -12.60
C ASN A 58 0.20 -2.32 -11.66
N SER A 59 0.81 -1.16 -11.46
CA SER A 59 1.95 -0.99 -10.54
C SER A 59 1.53 -1.20 -9.08
N VAL A 60 0.32 -0.76 -8.71
CA VAL A 60 -0.25 -1.00 -7.39
C VAL A 60 -0.48 -2.50 -7.18
N PHE A 61 -1.09 -3.18 -8.16
CA PHE A 61 -1.29 -4.64 -8.11
C PHE A 61 0.03 -5.41 -8.03
N GLN A 62 1.03 -5.06 -8.82
CA GLN A 62 2.35 -5.71 -8.76
C GLN A 62 2.98 -5.57 -7.37
N ARG A 63 2.83 -4.40 -6.73
CA ARG A 63 3.32 -4.18 -5.36
C ARG A 63 2.54 -5.01 -4.35
N PHE A 64 1.21 -5.00 -4.44
CA PHE A 64 0.33 -5.83 -3.61
C PHE A 64 0.74 -7.31 -3.69
N ASN A 65 0.88 -7.86 -4.90
CA ASN A 65 1.26 -9.25 -5.10
C ASN A 65 2.66 -9.56 -4.53
N ALA A 66 3.63 -8.66 -4.75
CA ALA A 66 4.97 -8.82 -4.20
C ALA A 66 4.99 -8.81 -2.66
N TRP A 67 4.24 -7.90 -2.02
CA TRP A 67 4.16 -7.81 -0.56
C TRP A 67 3.36 -8.95 0.06
N SER A 68 2.31 -9.41 -0.61
CA SER A 68 1.57 -10.62 -0.23
C SER A 68 2.47 -11.85 -0.23
N LYS A 69 3.24 -12.07 -1.30
CA LYS A 69 4.17 -13.20 -1.42
C LYS A 69 5.30 -13.18 -0.37
N LYS A 70 5.73 -11.99 0.02
CA LYS A 70 6.73 -11.81 1.08
C LYS A 70 6.17 -11.91 2.50
N GLY A 71 4.85 -12.09 2.68
CA GLY A 71 4.21 -12.12 4.00
C GLY A 71 4.06 -10.74 4.66
N VAL A 72 4.43 -9.64 4.00
CA VAL A 72 4.33 -8.28 4.55
C VAL A 72 2.90 -7.93 4.91
N LEU A 73 1.93 -8.23 4.04
CA LEU A 73 0.53 -7.90 4.30
C LEU A 73 -0.02 -8.71 5.46
N HIS A 74 0.43 -9.96 5.61
CA HIS A 74 0.07 -10.78 6.77
C HIS A 74 0.60 -10.15 8.07
N LEU A 75 1.85 -9.67 8.09
CA LEU A 75 2.41 -8.99 9.26
C LEU A 75 1.66 -7.69 9.64
N ILE A 76 1.00 -7.02 8.69
CA ILE A 76 0.31 -5.75 8.92
C ILE A 76 -1.15 -5.96 9.38
N PHE A 77 -1.82 -6.98 8.87
CA PHE A 77 -3.26 -7.20 9.07
C PHE A 77 -3.61 -8.37 9.99
N ASN A 78 -2.61 -9.04 10.55
CA ASN A 78 -2.78 -10.08 11.56
C ASN A 78 -2.86 -9.46 12.96
#